data_AF-A0A544TI85-F1
#
_entry.id   AF-A0A544TI85-F1
#
_cell.length_a   1.000
_cell.length_b   1.000
_cell.length_c   1.000
_cell.angle_alpha   90.00
_cell.angle_beta   90.00
_cell.angle_gamma   90.00
#
_symmetry.space_group_name_H-M   'P 1'
#
loop_
_entity.id
_entity.type
_entity.pdbx_description
1 polymer ?
#
loop_
_entity_poly.entity_id
_entity_poly.type
_entity_poly.pdbx_seq_one_letter_code
_entity_poly.pdbx_strand_id
1 'polypeptide(L)' 'MEFIYLLAVPFFSVLWFLNLVQLLEKLKQGKNIHNQKVLGCLWSAGLTLSMIFAMLVFL' A
#
# COMPACT_ATOMS: atom_id res chain seq x y z
N MET A 1 8.38 20.12 5.11
CA MET A 1 7.67 19.60 3.93
C MET A 1 8.22 18.24 3.52
N GLU A 2 9.53 18.05 3.41
CA GLU A 2 10.17 16.79 2.96
C GLU A 2 9.86 15.56 3.83
N PHE A 3 9.69 15.74 5.15
CA PHE A 3 9.27 14.67 6.06
C PHE A 3 7.94 13.99 5.67
N ILE A 4 7.07 14.65 4.89
CA ILE A 4 5.81 14.05 4.45
C ILE A 4 6.04 12.86 3.52
N TYR A 5 7.10 12.91 2.70
CA TYR A 5 7.47 11.81 1.80
C TYR A 5 8.02 10.62 2.58
N LEU A 6 8.75 10.90 3.66
CA LEU A 6 9.30 9.88 4.55
C LEU A 6 8.20 9.18 5.38
N LEU A 7 7.14 9.90 5.73
CA LEU A 7 5.95 9.35 6.41
C LEU A 7 4.97 8.66 5.45
N ALA A 8 4.96 9.03 4.17
CA ALA A 8 4.10 8.39 3.17
C ALA A 8 4.48 6.91 2.95
N VAL A 9 5.78 6.57 2.96
CA VAL A 9 6.26 5.19 2.79
C VAL A 9 5.70 4.23 3.86
N PRO A 10 5.88 4.47 5.17
CA PRO A 10 5.31 3.60 6.19
C PRO A 10 3.79 3.62 6.16
N PHE A 11 3.15 4.74 5.84
CA PHE A 11 1.69 4.82 5.72
C PHE A 11 1.14 3.88 4.62
N PHE A 12 1.67 3.97 3.40
CA PHE A 12 1.24 3.08 2.31
C PHE A 12 1.64 1.62 2.57
N SER A 13 2.75 1.37 3.26
CA SER A 13 3.15 0.01 3.64
C SER A 13 2.12 -0.64 4.58
N VAL A 14 1.64 0.09 5.59
CA VAL A 14 0.59 -0.37 6.51
C VAL A 14 -0.71 -0.65 5.74
N LEU A 15 -1.14 0.27 4.87
CA LEU A 15 -2.36 0.09 4.07
C LEU A 15 -2.26 -1.13 3.14
N TRP A 16 -1.11 -1.32 2.50
CA TRP A 16 -0.84 -2.46 1.64
C TRP A 16 -0.93 -3.77 2.42
N PHE A 17 -0.30 -3.85 3.59
CA PHE A 17 -0.30 -5.05 4.42
C PHE A 17 -1.69 -5.36 4.98
N LEU A 18 -2.44 -4.36 5.44
CA LEU A 18 -3.83 -4.54 5.88
C LEU A 18 -4.71 -5.09 4.75
N ASN A 19 -4.55 -4.59 3.53
CA ASN A 19 -5.28 -5.12 2.37
C ASN A 19 -4.90 -6.57 2.07
N LEU A 20 -3.61 -6.95 2.22
CA LEU A 20 -3.16 -8.33 2.07
C LEU A 20 -3.80 -9.25 3.10
N VAL A 21 -3.82 -8.86 4.38
CA VAL A 21 -4.48 -9.65 5.44
C VAL A 21 -5.95 -9.86 5.12
N GLN A 22 -6.68 -8.79 4.76
CA GLN A 22 -8.10 -8.89 4.38
C GLN A 22 -8.32 -9.75 3.14
N LEU A 23 -7.41 -9.70 2.16
CA LEU A 23 -7.45 -10.55 0.98
C LEU A 23 -7.35 -12.03 1.38
N LEU A 24 -6.40 -12.38 2.24
CA LEU A 24 -6.21 -13.75 2.72
C LEU A 24 -7.41 -14.25 3.52
N GLU A 25 -7.97 -13.43 4.40
CA GLU A 25 -9.18 -13.76 5.16
C GLU A 25 -10.38 -14.02 4.24
N LYS A 26 -10.59 -13.16 3.24
CA LYS A 26 -11.67 -13.32 2.28
C LYS A 26 -11.49 -14.54 1.39
N LEU A 27 -10.27 -14.81 0.93
CA LEU A 27 -9.93 -16.03 0.18
C LEU A 27 -10.25 -17.28 1.01
N LYS A 28 -9.83 -17.31 2.28
CA LYS A 28 -10.13 -18.42 3.19
C LYS A 28 -11.63 -18.62 3.39
N GLN A 29 -12.41 -17.54 3.39
CA GLN A 29 -13.87 -17.57 3.54
C GLN A 29 -14.63 -17.77 2.22
N GLY A 30 -13.95 -17.92 1.08
CA GLY A 30 -14.59 -18.01 -0.25
C GLY A 30 -15.36 -16.76 -0.66
N LYS A 31 -15.04 -15.59 -0.07
CA LYS A 31 -15.71 -14.31 -0.34
C LYS A 31 -15.14 -13.62 -1.57
N ASN A 32 -15.93 -12.73 -2.17
CA ASN A 32 -15.49 -11.89 -3.28
C ASN A 32 -14.31 -10.98 -2.88
N ILE A 33 -13.25 -11.02 -3.68
CA ILE A 33 -11.98 -10.29 -3.49
C ILE A 33 -11.80 -9.08 -4.41
N HIS A 34 -12.80 -8.71 -5.22
CA HIS A 34 -12.69 -7.65 -6.22
C HIS A 34 -12.13 -6.34 -5.64
N ASN A 35 -12.65 -5.89 -4.50
CA ASN A 35 -12.18 -4.66 -3.85
C ASN A 35 -10.72 -4.77 -3.40
N GLN A 36 -10.32 -5.93 -2.87
CA GLN A 36 -8.95 -6.17 -2.41
C GLN A 36 -7.95 -6.18 -3.57
N LYS A 37 -8.38 -6.62 -4.76
CA LYS A 37 -7.55 -6.53 -5.98
C LYS A 37 -7.35 -5.07 -6.39
N VAL A 38 -8.42 -4.27 -6.43
CA VAL A 38 -8.36 -2.85 -6.79
C VAL A 38 -7.55 -2.06 -5.76
N LEU A 39 -7.85 -2.21 -4.48
CA LEU A 39 -7.12 -1.57 -3.38
C LEU A 39 -5.66 -2.04 -3.31
N GLY A 40 -5.40 -3.32 -3.55
CA GLY A 40 -4.04 -3.85 -3.63
C GLY A 40 -3.21 -3.17 -4.71
N CYS A 41 -3.79 -2.95 -5.89
CA CYS A 41 -3.16 -2.16 -6.95
C CYS A 41 -2.91 -0.70 -6.50
N LEU A 42 -3.93 -0.05 -5.93
CA LEU A 42 -3.84 1.34 -5.47
C LEU A 42 -2.74 1.53 -4.41
N TRP A 43 -2.69 0.68 -3.39
CA TRP A 43 -1.68 0.75 -2.33
C TRP A 43 -0.29 0.38 -2.83
N SER A 44 -0.18 -0.55 -3.78
CA SER A 44 1.12 -0.86 -4.41
C SER A 44 1.65 0.33 -5.19
N ALA A 45 0.80 0.99 -6.00
CA ALA A 45 1.18 2.19 -6.74
C ALA A 45 1.54 3.35 -5.80
N GLY A 46 0.75 3.59 -4.75
CA GLY A 46 1.03 4.59 -3.74
C GLY A 46 2.34 4.35 -3.01
N LEU A 47 2.60 3.09 -2.62
CA LEU A 47 3.85 2.70 -1.98
C LEU A 47 5.06 2.94 -2.91
N THR A 48 5.00 2.46 -4.15
CA THR A 48 6.08 2.65 -5.14
C THR A 48 6.35 4.13 -5.40
N LEU A 49 5.31 4.94 -5.60
CA LEU A 49 5.47 6.38 -5.78
C LEU A 49 6.09 7.04 -4.55
N SER A 50 5.61 6.68 -3.35
CA SER A 50 6.17 7.24 -2.11
C SER A 50 7.66 6.89 -1.93
N MET A 51 8.07 5.67 -2.31
CA MET A 51 9.48 5.25 -2.28
C MET A 51 10.32 6.03 -3.29
N ILE A 52 9.83 6.21 -4.53
CA ILE A 52 10.53 6.99 -5.56
C ILE A 52 10.72 8.44 -5.09
N PHE A 53 9.67 9.09 -4.58
CA PHE A 53 9.77 10.46 -4.08
C PHE A 53 10.70 10.58 -2.87
N ALA A 54 10.63 9.63 -1.93
CA ALA A 54 11.56 9.61 -0.80
C ALA A 54 13.01 9.46 -1.28
N MET A 55 13.28 8.57 -2.24
CA MET A 55 14.63 8.43 -2.81
C MET A 55 15.08 9.71 -3.52
N LEU A 56 14.23 10.34 -4.33
CA LEU A 56 14.59 11.57 -5.06
C LEU A 56 14.85 12.79 -4.15
N VAL A 57 14.22 12.84 -2.98
CA VAL A 57 14.36 13.98 -2.04
C VAL A 57 15.55 13.79 -1.11
N PHE A 58 15.86 12.55 -0.71
CA PHE A 58 16.86 12.26 0.32
C PHE A 58 18.18 11.65 -0.22
N LEU A 59 18.26 11.33 -1.51
CA LEU A 59 19.48 10.87 -2.21
C LEU A 59 20.07 12.01 -3.03
#